data_AF-A0AAE6UM64-F1
#
_entry.id   AF-A0AAE6UM64-F1
#
_cell.length_a   1.000
_cell.length_b   1.000
_cell.length_c   1.000
_cell.angle_alpha   90.00
_cell.angle_beta   90.00
_cell.angle_gamma   90.00
#
_symmetry.space_group_name_H-M   'P 1'
#
loop_
_entity.id
_entity.type
_entity.pdbx_description
1 polymer ?
#
loop_
_entity_poly.entity_id
_entity_poly.type
_entity_poly.pdbx_seq_one_letter_code
_entity_poly.pdbx_strand_id
1 'polypeptide(L)'
;MNHEWNVQPATPTPYAVSRRLTARIGVFFDGTGNNRVNSQIGADCQALIEVNNGQHIKECTGRHVHPGSSYSNELSNIARLVGLYRQQTLADNDGTGLMVYCPIYISGAGTTSGGRDSVWPGQSFGRGTTGVISKVENAFRKLESALKKLPRDNPDCVLETLELDVFGFSRGAASARHFANEILKQGAGMLAPILESRKVRLGEGFAWKNDSVRLKVIGLFDTVAAIGSFKDLGNTRDASNRRVNLYLPPGCAQQVLHLVARDESRRNFALNSVQPAWPREIILPGAHSDIGGGYPPQMEESVMLTRPRISTISRCSPPETAASWLEAQLELDNLDPERWIDPSDTQASLQVQARESGGCPRAHSMKGMRAITAAVCMNRQVFGHLARVSLRIMHILACDEGVPFDAIPPGPEFQIPPELEGIALKLIDYARGGPYTLSTQEEQILRWRYIHQSAHWSAVVGRLGTFGDAVFVHAPQPGGRILHPNVGQPGYPQ
;
A
#
# COMPACT_ATOMS: atom_id res chain seq x y z
N MET A 1 -58.41 -30.36 -48.10
CA MET A 1 -57.43 -30.65 -47.04
C MET A 1 -56.82 -29.33 -46.60
N ASN A 2 -57.31 -28.73 -45.52
CA ASN A 2 -56.65 -27.63 -44.84
C ASN A 2 -56.49 -28.07 -43.38
N HIS A 3 -55.28 -28.47 -43.02
CA HIS A 3 -54.92 -28.76 -41.64
C HIS A 3 -54.49 -27.44 -40.99
N GLU A 4 -55.40 -26.79 -40.26
CA GLU A 4 -55.05 -25.73 -39.33
C GLU A 4 -54.41 -26.36 -38.08
N TRP A 5 -53.08 -26.21 -37.98
CA TRP A 5 -52.36 -26.51 -36.75
C TRP A 5 -52.61 -25.38 -35.76
N ASN A 6 -53.52 -25.63 -34.83
CA ASN A 6 -53.78 -24.75 -33.70
C ASN A 6 -52.64 -24.90 -32.69
N VAL A 7 -51.60 -24.07 -32.81
CA VAL A 7 -50.53 -23.98 -31.81
C VAL A 7 -51.09 -23.22 -30.61
N GLN A 8 -51.46 -23.95 -29.56
CA GLN A 8 -51.78 -23.32 -28.28
C GLN A 8 -50.56 -22.55 -27.77
N PRO A 9 -50.69 -21.28 -27.35
CA PRO A 9 -49.61 -20.57 -26.69
C PRO A 9 -49.25 -21.32 -25.41
N ALA A 10 -47.96 -21.63 -25.25
CA ALA A 10 -47.43 -22.26 -24.06
C ALA A 10 -47.87 -21.45 -22.82
N THR A 11 -48.55 -22.14 -21.90
CA THR A 11 -48.93 -21.59 -20.60
C THR A 11 -47.64 -21.15 -19.89
N PRO A 12 -47.53 -19.92 -19.37
CA PRO A 12 -46.36 -19.51 -18.60
C PRO A 12 -46.24 -20.44 -17.39
N THR A 13 -45.11 -21.13 -17.30
CA THR A 13 -44.80 -22.04 -16.20
C THR A 13 -44.83 -21.24 -14.89
N PRO A 14 -45.63 -21.66 -13.89
CA PRO A 14 -45.70 -20.94 -12.62
C PRO A 14 -44.43 -21.21 -11.81
N TYR A 15 -43.73 -20.14 -11.43
CA TYR A 15 -42.62 -20.08 -10.46
C TYR A 15 -41.43 -21.01 -10.76
N ALA A 16 -40.56 -20.60 -11.70
CA ALA A 16 -39.17 -21.06 -11.65
C ALA A 16 -38.55 -20.58 -10.32
N VAL A 17 -38.36 -21.51 -9.37
CA VAL A 17 -37.70 -21.23 -8.08
C VAL A 17 -36.30 -20.73 -8.41
N SER A 18 -36.08 -19.42 -8.28
CA SER A 18 -34.78 -18.82 -8.55
C SER A 18 -33.80 -19.35 -7.51
N ARG A 19 -32.67 -19.89 -7.99
CA ARG A 19 -31.64 -20.47 -7.13
C ARG A 19 -31.00 -19.36 -6.31
N ARG A 20 -30.74 -19.61 -5.03
CA ARG A 20 -30.15 -18.62 -4.15
C ARG A 20 -28.63 -18.65 -4.26
N LEU A 21 -28.05 -17.49 -4.53
CA LEU A 21 -26.64 -17.30 -4.81
C LEU A 21 -26.00 -16.44 -3.71
N THR A 22 -24.83 -16.86 -3.25
CA THR A 22 -23.94 -16.01 -2.46
C THR A 22 -22.83 -15.47 -3.35
N ALA A 23 -22.64 -14.16 -3.34
CA ALA A 23 -21.53 -13.50 -4.03
C ALA A 23 -20.47 -13.11 -3.02
N ARG A 24 -19.27 -13.69 -3.12
CA ARG A 24 -18.13 -13.36 -2.26
C ARG A 24 -17.08 -12.55 -3.02
N ILE A 25 -17.02 -11.26 -2.73
CA ILE A 25 -16.25 -10.28 -3.49
C ILE A 25 -15.06 -9.77 -2.68
N GLY A 26 -13.85 -9.92 -3.23
CA GLY A 26 -12.63 -9.38 -2.64
C GLY A 26 -12.38 -7.96 -3.17
N VAL A 27 -12.25 -6.95 -2.31
CA VAL A 27 -11.97 -5.56 -2.68
C VAL A 27 -10.58 -5.16 -2.20
N PHE A 28 -9.68 -4.85 -3.14
CA PHE A 28 -8.25 -4.69 -2.92
C PHE A 28 -7.81 -3.25 -3.19
N PHE A 29 -7.39 -2.51 -2.16
CA PHE A 29 -6.95 -1.12 -2.24
C PHE A 29 -5.42 -0.99 -2.14
N ASP A 30 -4.77 -0.63 -3.24
CA ASP A 30 -3.31 -0.54 -3.26
C ASP A 30 -2.75 0.72 -2.57
N GLY A 31 -1.47 0.67 -2.22
CA GLY A 31 -0.71 1.77 -1.62
C GLY A 31 -0.47 2.93 -2.59
N THR A 32 -0.17 4.12 -2.07
CA THR A 32 0.03 5.30 -2.94
C THR A 32 1.28 5.18 -3.78
N GLY A 33 1.18 5.61 -5.03
CA GLY A 33 2.25 5.42 -6.00
C GLY A 33 2.32 3.99 -6.53
N ASN A 34 1.55 3.04 -5.99
CA ASN A 34 1.48 1.70 -6.56
C ASN A 34 0.32 1.59 -7.54
N ASN A 35 0.60 0.96 -8.67
CA ASN A 35 -0.39 0.67 -9.69
C ASN A 35 0.06 -0.57 -10.47
N ARG A 36 -0.67 -1.68 -10.31
CA ARG A 36 -0.35 -2.95 -10.98
C ARG A 36 -0.13 -2.81 -12.48
N VAL A 37 -0.92 -1.97 -13.16
CA VAL A 37 -0.80 -1.75 -14.61
C VAL A 37 0.45 -0.95 -14.95
N ASN A 38 0.78 0.08 -14.16
CA ASN A 38 1.96 0.91 -14.42
C ASN A 38 3.25 0.17 -14.06
N SER A 39 3.27 -0.60 -12.97
CA SER A 39 4.40 -1.47 -12.59
C SER A 39 4.67 -2.53 -13.66
N GLN A 40 3.62 -3.17 -14.20
CA GLN A 40 3.80 -4.13 -15.31
C GLN A 40 4.35 -3.44 -16.56
N ILE A 41 3.80 -2.28 -16.95
CA ILE A 41 4.32 -1.51 -18.09
C ILE A 41 5.78 -1.08 -17.87
N GLY A 42 6.14 -0.73 -16.63
CA GLY A 42 7.50 -0.38 -16.24
C GLY A 42 8.47 -1.55 -16.37
N ALA A 43 8.08 -2.72 -15.83
CA ALA A 43 8.86 -3.96 -15.93
C ALA A 43 9.03 -4.42 -17.38
N ASP A 44 7.97 -4.38 -18.19
CA ASP A 44 8.01 -4.74 -19.61
C ASP A 44 8.94 -3.78 -20.39
N CYS A 45 8.88 -2.48 -20.10
CA CYS A 45 9.78 -1.49 -20.69
C CYS A 45 11.24 -1.70 -20.26
N GLN A 46 11.50 -2.08 -19.01
CA GLN A 46 12.86 -2.38 -18.55
C GLN A 46 13.42 -3.63 -19.24
N ALA A 47 12.64 -4.71 -19.30
CA ALA A 47 13.04 -5.92 -20.02
C ALA A 47 13.32 -5.65 -21.51
N LEU A 48 12.52 -4.80 -22.16
CA LEU A 48 12.75 -4.39 -23.55
C LEU A 48 14.02 -3.55 -23.74
N ILE A 49 14.36 -2.67 -22.78
CA ILE A 49 15.58 -1.86 -22.82
C ILE A 49 16.82 -2.74 -22.60
N GLU A 50 16.75 -3.70 -21.68
CA GLU A 50 17.82 -4.68 -21.42
C GLU A 50 18.10 -5.53 -22.66
N VAL A 51 17.05 -6.01 -23.34
CA VAL A 51 17.19 -6.75 -24.62
C VAL A 51 17.76 -5.88 -25.74
N ASN A 52 17.49 -4.56 -25.72
CA ASN A 52 17.98 -3.62 -26.74
C ASN A 52 19.28 -2.91 -26.36
N ASN A 53 20.12 -3.51 -25.49
CA ASN A 53 21.43 -2.96 -25.08
C ASN A 53 21.36 -1.50 -24.59
N GLY A 54 20.31 -1.14 -23.86
CA GLY A 54 20.15 0.21 -23.32
C GLY A 54 19.66 1.27 -24.32
N GLN A 55 19.30 0.88 -25.55
CA GLN A 55 18.75 1.83 -26.52
C GLN A 55 17.34 2.28 -26.14
N HIS A 56 17.09 3.57 -26.31
CA HIS A 56 15.82 4.21 -25.98
C HIS A 56 14.70 3.76 -26.94
N ILE A 57 13.62 3.23 -26.38
CA ILE A 57 12.45 2.75 -27.13
C ILE A 57 11.37 3.83 -27.12
N LYS A 58 10.93 4.25 -28.32
CA LYS A 58 9.95 5.35 -28.48
C LYS A 58 8.63 5.07 -27.75
N GLU A 59 8.18 3.82 -27.68
CA GLU A 59 6.96 3.39 -26.99
C GLU A 59 7.05 3.50 -25.45
N CYS A 60 8.27 3.55 -24.90
CA CYS A 60 8.53 3.77 -23.46
C CYS A 60 8.74 5.26 -23.13
N THR A 61 8.62 6.16 -24.11
CA THR A 61 8.87 7.60 -23.94
C THR A 61 7.87 8.27 -22.98
N GLY A 62 8.37 8.86 -21.89
CA GLY A 62 7.54 9.49 -20.85
C GLY A 62 6.88 8.52 -19.87
N ARG A 63 7.18 7.21 -20.00
CA ARG A 63 6.91 6.13 -19.04
C ARG A 63 8.22 5.62 -18.40
N HIS A 64 9.28 6.40 -18.56
CA HIS A 64 10.61 6.09 -18.05
C HIS A 64 10.63 6.01 -16.53
N VAL A 65 11.55 5.18 -16.05
CA VAL A 65 12.01 4.94 -14.68
C VAL A 65 12.47 6.25 -14.04
N HIS A 66 11.57 7.21 -13.82
CA HIS A 66 11.84 8.30 -12.89
C HIS A 66 11.85 7.70 -11.49
N PRO A 67 12.97 7.82 -10.74
CA PRO A 67 13.04 7.34 -9.37
C PRO A 67 11.86 7.91 -8.56
N GLY A 68 10.99 7.04 -8.05
CA GLY A 68 9.78 7.42 -7.29
C GLY A 68 8.47 7.50 -8.10
N SER A 69 8.45 7.05 -9.36
CA SER A 69 7.21 6.88 -10.14
C SER A 69 6.57 5.51 -9.90
N SER A 70 5.27 5.38 -10.19
CA SER A 70 4.58 4.08 -10.12
C SER A 70 5.11 3.05 -11.12
N TYR A 71 5.80 3.51 -12.16
CA TYR A 71 6.43 2.67 -13.17
C TYR A 71 7.79 2.12 -12.72
N SER A 72 8.42 2.71 -11.69
CA SER A 72 9.66 2.17 -11.09
C SER A 72 9.40 1.25 -9.89
N ASN A 73 8.15 1.12 -9.45
CA ASN A 73 7.80 0.31 -8.29
C ASN A 73 7.50 -1.12 -8.72
N GLU A 74 7.99 -2.07 -7.92
CA GLU A 74 7.60 -3.48 -8.00
C GLU A 74 6.13 -3.66 -7.58
N LEU A 75 5.52 -4.80 -7.91
CA LEU A 75 4.17 -5.14 -7.45
C LEU A 75 4.08 -5.18 -5.92
N SER A 76 3.10 -4.47 -5.36
CA SER A 76 2.74 -4.53 -3.94
C SER A 76 2.11 -5.88 -3.58
N ASN A 77 2.05 -6.17 -2.28
CA ASN A 77 1.36 -7.35 -1.78
C ASN A 77 -0.15 -7.33 -2.08
N ILE A 78 -0.76 -6.15 -2.20
CA ILE A 78 -2.17 -6.04 -2.64
C ILE A 78 -2.33 -6.46 -4.10
N ALA A 79 -1.42 -6.02 -4.98
CA ALA A 79 -1.43 -6.41 -6.38
C ALA A 79 -1.15 -7.91 -6.59
N ARG A 80 -0.38 -8.52 -5.69
CA ARG A 80 -0.12 -9.97 -5.64
C ARG A 80 -1.32 -10.75 -5.11
N LEU A 81 -1.88 -10.36 -3.97
CA LEU A 81 -3.06 -11.01 -3.37
C LEU A 81 -4.27 -11.01 -4.30
N VAL A 82 -4.52 -9.92 -5.03
CA VAL A 82 -5.65 -9.88 -5.97
C VAL A 82 -5.49 -10.89 -7.12
N GLY A 83 -4.24 -11.24 -7.49
CA GLY A 83 -3.96 -12.29 -8.47
C GLY A 83 -4.14 -13.71 -7.93
N LEU A 84 -4.09 -13.87 -6.61
CA LEU A 84 -4.33 -15.15 -5.93
C LEU A 84 -5.78 -15.35 -5.53
N TYR A 85 -6.65 -14.33 -5.62
CA TYR A 85 -8.04 -14.45 -5.19
C TYR A 85 -8.87 -15.17 -6.26
N ARG A 86 -9.57 -16.24 -5.87
CA ARG A 86 -10.36 -17.07 -6.78
C ARG A 86 -11.31 -16.21 -7.60
N GLN A 87 -11.31 -16.41 -8.91
CA GLN A 87 -12.20 -15.74 -9.84
C GLN A 87 -13.14 -16.75 -10.49
N GLN A 88 -14.43 -16.59 -10.23
CA GLN A 88 -15.47 -17.47 -10.74
C GLN A 88 -16.75 -16.67 -10.98
N THR A 89 -17.09 -16.47 -12.26
CA THR A 89 -18.27 -15.70 -12.69
C THR A 89 -19.54 -16.55 -12.76
N LEU A 90 -19.40 -17.84 -13.06
CA LEU A 90 -20.49 -18.79 -13.11
C LEU A 90 -20.72 -19.41 -11.73
N ALA A 91 -21.97 -19.44 -11.31
CA ALA A 91 -22.40 -19.98 -10.06
C ALA A 91 -22.13 -21.49 -9.99
N ASP A 92 -21.32 -21.89 -9.03
CA ASP A 92 -21.00 -23.30 -8.78
C ASP A 92 -21.26 -23.66 -7.32
N ASN A 93 -21.60 -24.92 -7.07
CA ASN A 93 -21.89 -25.42 -5.72
C ASN A 93 -20.75 -26.32 -5.27
N ASP A 94 -19.93 -25.81 -4.34
CA ASP A 94 -18.80 -26.54 -3.75
C ASP A 94 -19.19 -27.34 -2.49
N GLY A 95 -20.49 -27.55 -2.26
CA GLY A 95 -21.03 -28.22 -1.08
C GLY A 95 -21.42 -27.26 0.06
N THR A 96 -21.07 -25.97 -0.03
CA THR A 96 -21.46 -24.93 0.94
C THR A 96 -22.59 -24.03 0.46
N GLY A 97 -23.12 -24.31 -0.73
CA GLY A 97 -24.13 -23.50 -1.40
C GLY A 97 -23.63 -22.99 -2.74
N LEU A 98 -24.53 -22.32 -3.46
CA LEU A 98 -24.21 -21.76 -4.77
C LEU A 98 -23.41 -20.46 -4.60
N MET A 99 -22.20 -20.41 -5.14
CA MET A 99 -21.23 -19.34 -4.90
C MET A 99 -20.68 -18.75 -6.20
N VAL A 100 -20.32 -17.47 -6.15
CA VAL A 100 -19.48 -16.79 -7.14
C VAL A 100 -18.39 -15.97 -6.45
N TYR A 101 -17.23 -15.88 -7.08
CA TYR A 101 -16.05 -15.22 -6.52
C TYR A 101 -15.55 -14.15 -7.49
N CYS A 102 -15.37 -12.92 -7.01
CA CYS A 102 -14.92 -11.83 -7.87
C CYS A 102 -13.91 -10.93 -7.14
N PRO A 103 -12.66 -10.84 -7.63
CA PRO A 103 -11.73 -9.83 -7.15
C PRO A 103 -11.94 -8.47 -7.83
N ILE A 104 -11.88 -7.40 -7.05
CA ILE A 104 -11.94 -6.01 -7.49
C ILE A 104 -10.66 -5.31 -7.03
N TYR A 105 -9.81 -4.94 -7.97
CA TYR A 105 -8.60 -4.16 -7.70
C TYR A 105 -8.84 -2.65 -7.85
N ILE A 106 -8.34 -1.87 -6.88
CA ILE A 106 -8.35 -0.40 -6.87
C ILE A 106 -6.91 0.09 -6.74
N SER A 107 -6.45 0.81 -7.76
CA SER A 107 -5.09 1.37 -7.78
C SER A 107 -4.88 2.39 -6.66
N GLY A 108 -3.61 2.57 -6.29
CA GLY A 108 -3.20 3.50 -5.25
C GLY A 108 -3.61 4.94 -5.47
N ALA A 109 -3.78 5.69 -4.37
CA ALA A 109 -3.91 7.15 -4.46
C ALA A 109 -2.70 7.75 -5.20
N GLY A 110 -2.89 8.88 -5.88
CA GLY A 110 -1.86 9.53 -6.70
C GLY A 110 -1.51 8.88 -8.06
N THR A 111 -2.07 7.71 -8.40
CA THR A 111 -1.85 7.04 -9.70
C THR A 111 -3.14 6.88 -10.52
N THR A 112 -2.97 6.86 -11.84
CA THR A 112 -4.01 6.52 -12.83
C THR A 112 -3.46 5.44 -13.75
N SER A 113 -4.19 4.32 -13.92
CA SER A 113 -3.71 3.19 -14.74
C SER A 113 -3.54 3.60 -16.20
N GLY A 114 -2.34 3.37 -16.75
CA GLY A 114 -1.96 3.75 -18.11
C GLY A 114 -1.78 5.26 -18.33
N GLY A 115 -1.95 6.07 -17.27
CA GLY A 115 -1.77 7.51 -17.29
C GLY A 115 -0.50 7.97 -16.58
N ARG A 116 -0.19 9.27 -16.66
CA ARG A 116 0.90 9.88 -15.89
C ARG A 116 0.52 9.99 -14.41
N ASP A 117 1.49 9.78 -13.54
CA ASP A 117 1.29 9.95 -12.10
C ASP A 117 1.06 11.41 -11.75
N SER A 118 0.15 11.64 -10.79
CA SER A 118 -0.16 12.99 -10.32
C SER A 118 0.80 13.38 -9.21
N VAL A 119 1.96 13.92 -9.60
CA VAL A 119 3.03 14.39 -8.68
C VAL A 119 2.50 15.48 -7.74
N TRP A 120 1.56 16.31 -8.20
CA TRP A 120 0.89 17.34 -7.41
C TRP A 120 -0.53 17.60 -7.95
N PRO A 121 -1.60 17.65 -7.12
CA PRO A 121 -1.66 17.48 -5.66
C PRO A 121 -1.90 16.03 -5.18
N GLY A 122 -1.98 15.04 -6.08
CA GLY A 122 -2.46 13.69 -5.79
C GLY A 122 -1.56 12.83 -4.88
N GLN A 123 -0.26 12.74 -5.18
CA GLN A 123 0.70 11.94 -4.39
C GLN A 123 0.96 12.51 -2.98
N SER A 124 0.99 13.84 -2.85
CA SER A 124 1.43 14.54 -1.63
C SER A 124 0.30 14.99 -0.69
N PHE A 125 -0.94 15.16 -1.19
CA PHE A 125 -2.02 15.74 -0.38
C PHE A 125 -3.19 14.81 -0.10
N GLY A 126 -3.29 13.64 -0.75
CA GLY A 126 -4.40 12.69 -0.53
C GLY A 126 -5.80 13.27 -0.79
N ARG A 127 -5.89 14.47 -1.40
CA ARG A 127 -7.09 15.23 -1.71
C ARG A 127 -7.24 15.36 -3.24
N GLY A 128 -8.49 15.41 -3.71
CA GLY A 128 -8.83 15.49 -5.13
C GLY A 128 -9.28 14.16 -5.74
N THR A 129 -9.32 14.08 -7.07
CA THR A 129 -9.81 12.94 -7.88
C THR A 129 -9.05 11.62 -7.67
N THR A 130 -7.97 11.63 -6.89
CA THR A 130 -7.14 10.45 -6.57
C THR A 130 -7.00 10.18 -5.07
N GLY A 131 -7.75 10.90 -4.22
CA GLY A 131 -7.73 10.73 -2.76
C GLY A 131 -8.49 9.50 -2.25
N VAL A 132 -8.39 9.24 -0.93
CA VAL A 132 -8.99 8.06 -0.25
C VAL A 132 -10.47 7.89 -0.58
N ILE A 133 -11.25 8.97 -0.50
CA ILE A 133 -12.70 8.96 -0.78
C ILE A 133 -12.97 8.59 -2.24
N SER A 134 -12.23 9.17 -3.19
CA SER A 134 -12.42 8.88 -4.61
C SER A 134 -12.09 7.42 -4.97
N LYS A 135 -11.11 6.82 -4.28
CA LYS A 135 -10.80 5.39 -4.41
C LYS A 135 -11.93 4.51 -3.88
N VAL A 136 -12.56 4.90 -2.76
CA VAL A 136 -13.76 4.23 -2.23
C VAL A 136 -14.95 4.37 -3.19
N GLU A 137 -15.20 5.55 -3.75
CA GLU A 137 -16.22 5.76 -4.77
C GLU A 137 -15.97 4.90 -6.03
N ASN A 138 -14.70 4.75 -6.44
CA ASN A 138 -14.32 3.85 -7.53
C ASN A 138 -14.57 2.38 -7.18
N ALA A 139 -14.33 1.97 -5.94
CA ALA A 139 -14.64 0.63 -5.48
C ALA A 139 -16.14 0.33 -5.59
N PHE A 140 -17.00 1.25 -5.13
CA PHE A 140 -18.44 1.10 -5.27
C PHE A 140 -18.91 1.07 -6.73
N ARG A 141 -18.33 1.87 -7.63
CA ARG A 141 -18.62 1.80 -9.07
C ARG A 141 -18.24 0.45 -9.68
N LYS A 142 -17.09 -0.13 -9.30
CA LYS A 142 -16.68 -1.45 -9.76
C LYS A 142 -17.54 -2.57 -9.16
N LEU A 143 -17.90 -2.44 -7.88
CA LEU A 143 -18.82 -3.36 -7.20
C LEU A 143 -20.20 -3.36 -7.87
N GLU A 144 -20.74 -2.18 -8.18
CA GLU A 144 -21.97 -2.03 -8.95
C GLU A 144 -21.86 -2.73 -10.32
N SER A 145 -20.75 -2.57 -11.02
CA SER A 145 -20.52 -3.25 -12.30
C SER A 145 -20.50 -4.78 -12.15
N ALA A 146 -19.85 -5.30 -11.10
CA ALA A 146 -19.82 -6.74 -10.82
C ALA A 146 -21.22 -7.28 -10.49
N LEU A 147 -21.95 -6.62 -9.59
CA LEU A 147 -23.29 -7.03 -9.19
C LEU A 147 -24.30 -6.97 -10.35
N LYS A 148 -24.18 -6.00 -11.27
CA LYS A 148 -25.02 -5.91 -12.48
C LYS A 148 -24.74 -6.99 -13.51
N LYS A 149 -23.56 -7.63 -13.48
CA LYS A 149 -23.23 -8.76 -14.36
C LYS A 149 -23.81 -10.07 -13.84
N LEU A 150 -24.01 -10.20 -12.53
CA LEU A 150 -24.52 -11.44 -11.91
C LEU A 150 -25.80 -11.98 -12.57
N PRO A 151 -26.86 -11.18 -12.84
CA PRO A 151 -28.07 -11.71 -13.49
C PRO A 151 -27.88 -12.06 -14.97
N ARG A 152 -26.83 -11.55 -15.62
CA ARG A 152 -26.50 -11.89 -17.02
C ARG A 152 -25.76 -13.21 -17.08
N ASP A 153 -24.80 -13.39 -16.18
CA ASP A 153 -23.95 -14.59 -16.13
C ASP A 153 -24.69 -15.77 -15.47
N ASN A 154 -25.65 -15.48 -14.58
CA ASN A 154 -26.41 -16.46 -13.80
C ASN A 154 -27.92 -16.14 -13.83
N PRO A 155 -28.59 -16.36 -14.98
CA PRO A 155 -29.96 -15.90 -15.22
C PRO A 155 -31.02 -16.55 -14.30
N ASP A 156 -30.75 -17.76 -13.81
CA ASP A 156 -31.68 -18.51 -12.95
C ASP A 156 -31.46 -18.27 -11.45
N CYS A 157 -30.60 -17.30 -11.10
CA CYS A 157 -30.18 -17.05 -9.73
C CYS A 157 -30.64 -15.69 -9.21
N VAL A 158 -30.83 -15.62 -7.89
CA VAL A 158 -31.03 -14.38 -7.12
C VAL A 158 -29.96 -14.26 -6.04
N LEU A 159 -29.50 -13.04 -5.79
CA LEU A 159 -28.53 -12.75 -4.75
C LEU A 159 -29.19 -12.86 -3.36
N GLU A 160 -28.77 -13.85 -2.57
CA GLU A 160 -29.21 -14.06 -1.18
C GLU A 160 -28.25 -13.42 -0.18
N THR A 161 -26.94 -13.58 -0.42
CA THR A 161 -25.90 -13.04 0.47
C THR A 161 -24.79 -12.38 -0.35
N LEU A 162 -24.32 -11.22 0.12
CA LEU A 162 -23.13 -10.53 -0.37
C LEU A 162 -22.06 -10.57 0.73
N GLU A 163 -21.00 -11.32 0.49
CA GLU A 163 -19.84 -11.38 1.38
C GLU A 163 -18.69 -10.54 0.81
N LEU A 164 -18.03 -9.77 1.67
CA LEU A 164 -16.97 -8.83 1.29
C LEU A 164 -15.71 -9.12 2.09
N ASP A 165 -14.63 -9.45 1.38
CA ASP A 165 -13.28 -9.46 1.92
C ASP A 165 -12.57 -8.17 1.47
N VAL A 166 -12.01 -7.38 2.37
CA VAL A 166 -11.47 -6.05 2.06
C VAL A 166 -10.00 -5.98 2.44
N PHE A 167 -9.13 -5.76 1.47
CA PHE A 167 -7.70 -5.66 1.69
C PHE A 167 -7.17 -4.27 1.35
N GLY A 168 -6.15 -3.79 2.07
CA GLY A 168 -5.49 -2.57 1.67
C GLY A 168 -4.10 -2.38 2.24
N PHE A 169 -3.27 -1.58 1.55
CA PHE A 169 -1.93 -1.19 1.98
C PHE A 169 -1.81 0.33 2.14
N SER A 170 -1.19 0.82 3.21
CA SER A 170 -0.88 2.23 3.41
C SER A 170 -2.14 3.12 3.40
N ARG A 171 -2.21 4.09 2.49
CA ARG A 171 -3.44 4.87 2.22
C ARG A 171 -4.55 4.03 1.60
N GLY A 172 -4.22 2.93 0.92
CA GLY A 172 -5.18 1.91 0.50
C GLY A 172 -5.81 1.19 1.69
N ALA A 173 -5.06 0.92 2.76
CA ALA A 173 -5.62 0.41 4.02
C ALA A 173 -6.57 1.44 4.67
N ALA A 174 -6.26 2.74 4.58
CA ALA A 174 -7.19 3.78 4.98
C ALA A 174 -8.47 3.79 4.13
N SER A 175 -8.36 3.59 2.81
CA SER A 175 -9.52 3.38 1.92
C SER A 175 -10.30 2.11 2.27
N ALA A 176 -9.65 1.01 2.62
CA ALA A 176 -10.30 -0.23 3.03
C ALA A 176 -11.14 -0.02 4.31
N ARG A 177 -10.55 0.65 5.34
CA ARG A 177 -11.26 1.01 6.58
C ARG A 177 -12.44 1.93 6.30
N HIS A 178 -12.25 2.92 5.43
CA HIS A 178 -13.34 3.84 5.06
C HIS A 178 -14.44 3.15 4.25
N PHE A 179 -14.08 2.26 3.32
CA PHE A 179 -15.01 1.44 2.55
C PHE A 179 -15.86 0.58 3.48
N ALA A 180 -15.24 -0.12 4.44
CA ALA A 180 -15.96 -0.90 5.45
C ALA A 180 -16.97 -0.01 6.21
N ASN A 181 -16.56 1.19 6.62
CA ASN A 181 -17.47 2.15 7.26
C ASN A 181 -18.64 2.58 6.37
N GLU A 182 -18.43 2.76 5.05
CA GLU A 182 -19.53 3.05 4.12
C GLU A 182 -20.50 1.86 3.97
N ILE A 183 -20.04 0.62 4.15
CA ILE A 183 -20.91 -0.57 4.22
C ILE A 183 -21.71 -0.57 5.53
N LEU A 184 -21.06 -0.26 6.66
CA LEU A 184 -21.68 -0.25 7.99
C LEU A 184 -22.80 0.81 8.14
N LYS A 185 -22.83 1.82 7.28
CA LYS A 185 -23.94 2.79 7.20
C LYS A 185 -25.23 2.20 6.62
N GLN A 186 -25.19 0.99 6.07
CA GLN A 186 -26.35 0.27 5.55
C GLN A 186 -27.15 1.13 4.57
N GLY A 187 -28.42 1.44 4.87
CA GLY A 187 -29.32 2.26 4.06
C GLY A 187 -28.84 3.70 3.81
N ALA A 188 -27.94 4.23 4.63
CA ALA A 188 -27.33 5.56 4.43
C ALA A 188 -25.95 5.49 3.73
N GLY A 189 -25.48 4.27 3.44
CA GLY A 189 -24.18 4.00 2.83
C GLY A 189 -24.21 4.03 1.31
N MET A 190 -23.02 3.98 0.72
CA MET A 190 -22.87 3.98 -0.75
C MET A 190 -23.35 2.69 -1.43
N LEU A 191 -23.51 1.59 -0.68
CA LEU A 191 -23.99 0.31 -1.21
C LEU A 191 -25.50 0.26 -1.40
N ALA A 192 -26.28 0.97 -0.57
CA ALA A 192 -27.74 0.97 -0.63
C ALA A 192 -28.31 1.28 -2.03
N PRO A 193 -27.95 2.39 -2.71
CA PRO A 193 -28.49 2.69 -4.03
C PRO A 193 -28.10 1.66 -5.11
N ILE A 194 -27.01 0.93 -4.93
CA ILE A 194 -26.58 -0.14 -5.84
C ILE A 194 -27.52 -1.35 -5.71
N LEU A 195 -27.81 -1.76 -4.47
CA LEU A 195 -28.69 -2.89 -4.15
C LEU A 195 -30.16 -2.59 -4.50
N GLU A 196 -30.61 -1.35 -4.30
CA GLU A 196 -31.96 -0.89 -4.67
C GLU A 196 -32.14 -0.76 -6.20
N SER A 197 -31.06 -0.84 -6.98
CA SER A 197 -31.16 -0.77 -8.43
C SER A 197 -31.87 -2.00 -8.99
N ARG A 198 -32.84 -1.80 -9.90
CA ARG A 198 -33.55 -2.89 -10.60
C ARG A 198 -32.65 -3.81 -11.45
N LYS A 199 -31.36 -3.48 -11.54
CA LYS A 199 -30.35 -4.24 -12.31
C LYS A 199 -29.70 -5.34 -11.47
N VAL A 200 -29.92 -5.37 -10.16
CA VAL A 200 -29.48 -6.44 -9.26
C VAL A 200 -30.71 -7.25 -8.86
N ARG A 201 -30.71 -8.56 -9.10
CA ARG A 201 -31.80 -9.46 -8.71
C ARG A 201 -31.58 -9.94 -7.28
N LEU A 202 -32.17 -9.27 -6.31
CA LEU A 202 -32.11 -9.64 -4.90
C LEU A 202 -33.17 -10.71 -4.58
N GLY A 203 -32.85 -11.65 -3.70
CA GLY A 203 -33.83 -12.58 -3.15
C GLY A 203 -34.83 -11.89 -2.22
N GLU A 204 -36.02 -12.47 -2.05
CA GLU A 204 -37.12 -11.88 -1.25
C GLU A 204 -36.74 -11.58 0.21
N GLY A 205 -35.81 -12.35 0.77
CA GLY A 205 -35.31 -12.17 2.14
C GLY A 205 -34.08 -11.27 2.26
N PHE A 206 -33.58 -10.68 1.16
CA PHE A 206 -32.36 -9.88 1.19
C PHE A 206 -32.58 -8.58 1.95
N ALA A 207 -31.95 -8.44 3.12
CA ALA A 207 -32.03 -7.23 3.93
C ALA A 207 -30.84 -7.10 4.88
N TRP A 208 -30.47 -5.87 5.21
CA TRP A 208 -29.44 -5.58 6.22
C TRP A 208 -29.71 -6.25 7.57
N LYS A 209 -30.98 -6.23 8.02
CA LYS A 209 -31.43 -6.87 9.28
C LYS A 209 -31.33 -8.41 9.26
N ASN A 210 -31.24 -9.02 8.09
CA ASN A 210 -31.12 -10.47 7.91
C ASN A 210 -29.66 -10.89 7.68
N ASP A 211 -28.70 -9.99 7.90
CA ASP A 211 -27.27 -10.25 7.68
C ASP A 211 -26.96 -10.70 6.24
N SER A 212 -27.69 -10.15 5.27
CA SER A 212 -27.49 -10.45 3.83
C SER A 212 -26.25 -9.76 3.25
N VAL A 213 -25.63 -8.82 3.97
CA VAL A 213 -24.38 -8.17 3.59
C VAL A 213 -23.39 -8.35 4.73
N ARG A 214 -22.30 -9.08 4.49
CA ARG A 214 -21.32 -9.45 5.52
C ARG A 214 -19.94 -8.97 5.16
N LEU A 215 -19.29 -8.27 6.09
CA LEU A 215 -17.85 -8.05 6.04
C LEU A 215 -17.17 -9.28 6.67
N LYS A 216 -16.40 -10.01 5.87
CA LYS A 216 -15.73 -11.24 6.30
C LYS A 216 -14.35 -10.88 6.85
N VAL A 217 -13.32 -10.80 6.00
CA VAL A 217 -11.97 -10.44 6.43
C VAL A 217 -11.62 -9.03 6.00
N ILE A 218 -11.05 -8.24 6.91
CA ILE A 218 -10.38 -6.98 6.59
C ILE A 218 -8.86 -7.16 6.78
N GLY A 219 -8.11 -7.27 5.68
CA GLY A 219 -6.66 -7.46 5.71
C GLY A 219 -5.89 -6.17 5.41
N LEU A 220 -5.22 -5.62 6.41
CA LEU A 220 -4.52 -4.35 6.34
C LEU A 220 -3.00 -4.53 6.38
N PHE A 221 -2.30 -3.80 5.53
CA PHE A 221 -0.85 -3.61 5.60
C PHE A 221 -0.58 -2.17 5.98
N ASP A 222 0.03 -1.98 7.15
CA ASP A 222 0.62 -0.76 7.65
C ASP A 222 -0.18 0.53 7.37
N THR A 223 -1.39 0.61 7.94
CA THR A 223 -2.33 1.71 7.69
C THR A 223 -1.74 3.08 8.01
N VAL A 224 -1.73 3.97 7.01
CA VAL A 224 -1.34 5.38 7.16
C VAL A 224 -2.47 6.28 6.69
N ALA A 225 -2.96 7.15 7.58
CA ALA A 225 -4.00 8.13 7.27
C ALA A 225 -3.47 9.23 6.35
N ALA A 226 -4.34 9.76 5.48
CA ALA A 226 -4.05 10.96 4.68
C ALA A 226 -4.13 12.28 5.50
N ILE A 227 -4.30 12.21 6.82
CA ILE A 227 -4.42 13.37 7.71
C ILE A 227 -3.00 13.86 8.05
N GLY A 228 -2.40 14.57 7.10
CA GLY A 228 -1.03 15.05 7.24
C GLY A 228 -0.56 15.75 5.98
N SER A 229 -1.42 16.59 5.41
CA SER A 229 -1.01 17.50 4.34
C SER A 229 -0.32 18.69 4.96
N PHE A 230 0.78 19.14 4.35
CA PHE A 230 1.56 20.36 4.62
C PHE A 230 0.74 21.68 4.76
N LYS A 231 -0.60 21.63 4.73
CA LYS A 231 -1.54 22.74 4.95
C LYS A 231 -2.07 22.88 6.38
N ASP A 232 -1.90 21.88 7.25
CA ASP A 232 -2.28 22.03 8.67
C ASP A 232 -1.32 22.96 9.46
N LEU A 233 -0.40 23.62 8.75
CA LEU A 233 0.38 24.75 9.25
C LEU A 233 -0.28 26.12 9.04
N GLY A 234 -1.50 26.25 8.48
CA GLY A 234 -2.03 27.61 8.32
C GLY A 234 -3.37 27.92 7.66
N ASN A 235 -4.31 26.99 7.39
CA ASN A 235 -5.68 27.46 7.04
C ASN A 235 -6.78 26.39 7.19
N THR A 236 -7.54 26.45 8.28
CA THR A 236 -8.72 25.61 8.56
C THR A 236 -10.02 26.36 8.27
N ARG A 237 -10.23 26.80 7.04
CA ARG A 237 -11.54 27.28 6.57
C ARG A 237 -11.73 26.86 5.11
N ASP A 238 -12.26 25.66 4.91
CA ASP A 238 -13.05 25.34 3.72
C ASP A 238 -14.00 24.17 4.01
N ALA A 239 -15.27 24.40 3.70
CA ALA A 239 -16.45 23.67 4.16
C ALA A 239 -16.82 22.48 3.26
N SER A 240 -15.94 21.48 3.11
CA SER A 240 -16.28 20.19 2.49
C SER A 240 -15.59 18.98 3.14
N ASN A 241 -15.33 19.06 4.45
CA ASN A 241 -14.69 17.99 5.22
C ASN A 241 -15.61 16.77 5.41
N ARG A 242 -15.80 15.94 4.37
CA ARG A 242 -16.04 14.50 4.58
C ARG A 242 -14.77 13.94 5.21
N ARG A 243 -14.74 13.82 6.54
CA ARG A 243 -13.61 13.22 7.26
C ARG A 243 -13.52 11.76 6.84
N VAL A 244 -12.30 11.28 6.53
CA VAL A 244 -12.07 9.86 6.30
C VAL A 244 -12.26 9.15 7.64
N ASN A 245 -13.26 8.26 7.72
CA ASN A 245 -13.45 7.44 8.91
C ASN A 245 -12.57 6.21 8.84
N LEU A 246 -11.69 6.08 9.83
CA LEU A 246 -10.79 4.94 9.98
C LEU A 246 -11.21 4.04 11.14
N TYR A 247 -12.14 4.44 12.00
CA TYR A 247 -12.55 3.59 13.11
C TYR A 247 -13.17 2.29 12.60
N LEU A 248 -12.69 1.15 13.09
CA LEU A 248 -13.31 -0.16 12.84
C LEU A 248 -13.97 -0.63 14.15
N PRO A 249 -15.30 -0.58 14.26
CA PRO A 249 -15.99 -1.03 15.47
C PRO A 249 -15.76 -2.52 15.73
N PRO A 250 -15.70 -2.98 16.99
CA PRO A 250 -15.71 -4.40 17.31
C PRO A 250 -16.91 -5.10 16.67
N GLY A 251 -16.68 -6.27 16.07
CA GLY A 251 -17.74 -7.05 15.41
C GLY A 251 -18.20 -6.50 14.06
N CYS A 252 -17.56 -5.45 13.53
CA CYS A 252 -17.91 -4.92 12.20
C CYS A 252 -17.57 -5.87 11.04
N ALA A 253 -16.68 -6.84 11.27
CA ALA A 253 -16.28 -7.87 10.33
C ALA A 253 -16.08 -9.19 11.09
N GLN A 254 -15.96 -10.33 10.40
CA GLN A 254 -15.58 -11.60 11.03
C GLN A 254 -14.17 -11.52 11.63
N GLN A 255 -13.22 -10.94 10.89
CA GLN A 255 -11.85 -10.75 11.35
C GLN A 255 -11.21 -9.49 10.75
N VAL A 256 -10.37 -8.82 11.55
CA VAL A 256 -9.48 -7.77 11.07
C VAL A 256 -8.03 -8.19 11.33
N LEU A 257 -7.27 -8.36 10.26
CA LEU A 257 -5.85 -8.70 10.29
C LEU A 257 -5.04 -7.47 9.92
N HIS A 258 -4.09 -7.04 10.74
CA HIS A 258 -3.27 -5.86 10.43
C HIS A 258 -1.79 -6.17 10.62
N LEU A 259 -1.05 -6.24 9.52
CA LEU A 259 0.41 -6.35 9.55
C LEU A 259 1.04 -4.95 9.63
N VAL A 260 1.90 -4.73 10.62
CA VAL A 260 2.48 -3.41 10.94
C VAL A 260 4.00 -3.44 10.78
N ALA A 261 4.54 -2.38 10.21
CA ALA A 261 5.98 -2.19 10.06
C ALA A 261 6.62 -1.75 11.38
N ARG A 262 7.53 -2.59 11.91
CA ARG A 262 8.32 -2.32 13.11
C ARG A 262 9.36 -1.23 12.90
N ASP A 263 10.06 -1.27 11.77
CA ASP A 263 11.24 -0.44 11.49
C ASP A 263 10.87 0.81 10.65
N GLU A 264 9.59 1.17 10.60
CA GLU A 264 9.11 2.44 10.03
C GLU A 264 9.20 3.57 11.06
N SER A 265 9.87 4.67 10.72
CA SER A 265 10.10 5.79 11.64
C SER A 265 9.95 7.17 11.00
N ARG A 266 9.44 7.26 9.76
CA ARG A 266 9.20 8.55 9.09
C ARG A 266 8.07 9.32 9.76
N ARG A 267 8.27 10.63 9.89
CA ARG A 267 7.27 11.58 10.41
C ARG A 267 5.94 11.53 9.67
N ASN A 268 5.98 11.37 8.35
CA ASN A 268 4.78 11.42 7.51
C ASN A 268 4.04 10.07 7.39
N PHE A 269 4.50 9.03 8.10
CA PHE A 269 3.96 7.66 8.03
C PHE A 269 3.42 7.22 9.39
N ALA A 270 2.63 8.08 10.04
CA ALA A 270 1.96 7.76 11.30
C ALA A 270 1.04 6.54 11.16
N LEU A 271 1.22 5.56 12.05
CA LEU A 271 0.43 4.33 12.07
C LEU A 271 -0.97 4.63 12.57
N ASN A 272 -1.98 4.07 11.91
CA ASN A 272 -3.34 4.00 12.44
C ASN A 272 -3.58 2.57 12.89
N SER A 273 -3.49 2.34 14.19
CA SER A 273 -3.65 1.02 14.80
C SER A 273 -5.12 0.57 14.73
N VAL A 274 -5.33 -0.74 14.82
CA VAL A 274 -6.64 -1.37 15.03
C VAL A 274 -6.88 -1.71 16.51
N GLN A 275 -5.87 -1.55 17.36
CA GLN A 275 -5.99 -1.72 18.81
C GLN A 275 -6.72 -0.53 19.47
N PRO A 276 -7.43 -0.77 20.60
CA PRO A 276 -7.60 -2.06 21.29
C PRO A 276 -8.73 -2.94 20.73
N ALA A 277 -9.51 -2.45 19.76
CA ALA A 277 -10.72 -3.14 19.29
C ALA A 277 -10.45 -4.50 18.63
N TRP A 278 -9.32 -4.62 17.93
CA TRP A 278 -8.94 -5.84 17.21
C TRP A 278 -7.57 -6.34 17.70
N PRO A 279 -7.48 -7.59 18.18
CA PRO A 279 -6.25 -8.12 18.77
C PRO A 279 -5.21 -8.58 17.73
N ARG A 280 -5.63 -8.85 16.49
CA ARG A 280 -4.77 -9.38 15.42
C ARG A 280 -3.99 -8.28 14.68
N GLU A 281 -3.30 -7.42 15.45
CA GLU A 281 -2.29 -6.49 14.94
C GLU A 281 -0.90 -7.08 15.14
N ILE A 282 -0.23 -7.46 14.06
CA ILE A 282 1.02 -8.23 14.08
C ILE A 282 2.17 -7.31 13.63
N ILE A 283 3.09 -7.04 14.54
CA ILE A 283 4.27 -6.21 14.29
C ILE A 283 5.36 -7.09 13.66
N LEU A 284 5.76 -6.78 12.44
CA LEU A 284 6.77 -7.53 11.68
C LEU A 284 8.03 -6.69 11.43
N PRO A 285 9.22 -7.32 11.36
CA PRO A 285 10.45 -6.62 10.97
C PRO A 285 10.32 -6.04 9.57
N GLY A 286 10.83 -4.82 9.36
CA GLY A 286 10.76 -4.13 8.08
C GLY A 286 10.15 -2.73 8.16
N ALA A 287 10.45 -1.92 7.14
CA ALA A 287 9.82 -0.63 6.89
C ALA A 287 8.47 -0.78 6.18
N HIS A 288 7.78 0.34 5.93
CA HIS A 288 6.43 0.36 5.35
C HIS A 288 6.25 -0.50 4.09
N SER A 289 7.15 -0.36 3.11
CA SER A 289 7.08 -1.12 1.85
C SER A 289 7.76 -2.49 1.93
N ASP A 290 8.50 -2.79 3.01
CA ASP A 290 8.92 -4.17 3.33
C ASP A 290 7.74 -5.00 3.82
N ILE A 291 6.71 -4.36 4.39
CA ILE A 291 5.46 -5.02 4.79
C ILE A 291 4.45 -5.04 3.64
N GLY A 292 4.24 -3.91 2.98
CA GLY A 292 3.23 -3.78 1.92
C GLY A 292 3.69 -4.13 0.51
N GLY A 293 4.98 -4.27 0.27
CA GLY A 293 5.58 -4.44 -1.06
C GLY A 293 5.73 -3.12 -1.84
N GLY A 294 6.52 -3.18 -2.91
CA GLY A 294 6.80 -2.04 -3.78
C GLY A 294 8.29 -1.76 -4.02
N TYR A 295 9.17 -2.31 -3.16
CA TYR A 295 10.60 -2.28 -3.41
C TYR A 295 10.99 -3.27 -4.51
N PRO A 296 11.93 -2.91 -5.40
CA PRO A 296 12.45 -3.82 -6.41
C PRO A 296 13.22 -4.98 -5.75
N PRO A 297 13.43 -6.10 -6.48
CA PRO A 297 14.16 -7.25 -5.95
C PRO A 297 15.56 -6.91 -5.41
N GLN A 298 16.21 -5.91 -5.99
CA GLN A 298 17.52 -5.38 -5.61
C GLN A 298 17.55 -3.86 -5.83
N MET A 299 18.09 -3.12 -4.86
CA MET A 299 18.21 -1.67 -4.87
C MET A 299 19.55 -1.25 -4.25
N GLU A 300 20.17 -0.22 -4.83
CA GLU A 300 21.24 0.53 -4.16
C GLU A 300 20.60 1.62 -3.30
N GLU A 301 20.77 1.50 -1.97
CA GLU A 301 20.21 2.43 -1.00
C GLU A 301 21.24 3.49 -0.64
N SER A 302 21.11 4.69 -1.23
CA SER A 302 21.96 5.85 -0.94
C SER A 302 21.18 6.92 -0.15
N VAL A 303 21.38 6.98 1.17
CA VAL A 303 20.57 7.79 2.09
C VAL A 303 21.43 8.64 3.03
N MET A 304 20.93 9.85 3.35
CA MET A 304 21.48 10.68 4.43
C MET A 304 20.88 10.26 5.78
N LEU A 305 21.67 9.62 6.64
CA LEU A 305 21.21 9.16 7.96
C LEU A 305 21.02 10.32 8.93
N THR A 306 21.89 11.31 8.87
CA THR A 306 21.84 12.47 9.77
C THR A 306 21.34 13.72 9.04
N ARG A 307 20.82 14.67 9.82
CA ARG A 307 20.29 15.91 9.27
C ARG A 307 21.43 16.72 8.65
N PRO A 308 21.36 17.11 7.37
CA PRO A 308 22.44 17.86 6.75
C PRO A 308 22.62 19.21 7.44
N ARG A 309 23.88 19.59 7.65
CA ARG A 309 24.29 20.86 8.28
C ARG A 309 25.02 21.73 7.27
N ILE A 310 24.85 23.06 7.36
CA ILE A 310 25.60 24.03 6.56
C ILE A 310 26.56 24.81 7.43
N SER A 311 27.79 24.96 6.96
CA SER A 311 28.69 26.01 7.44
C SER A 311 29.39 26.70 6.27
N THR A 312 29.88 27.91 6.50
CA THR A 312 30.57 28.72 5.49
C THR A 312 32.06 28.72 5.79
N ILE A 313 32.87 28.39 4.79
CA ILE A 313 34.33 28.39 4.88
C ILE A 313 34.95 29.25 3.78
N SER A 314 36.23 29.59 3.93
CA SER A 314 37.01 30.15 2.82
C SER A 314 37.07 29.17 1.64
N ARG A 315 37.02 29.69 0.41
CA ARG A 315 37.15 28.89 -0.82
C ARG A 315 38.46 28.10 -0.89
N CYS A 316 39.51 28.61 -0.26
CA CYS A 316 40.82 27.95 -0.23
C CYS A 316 40.94 26.89 0.87
N SER A 317 39.99 26.83 1.81
CA SER A 317 40.00 25.85 2.89
C SER A 317 39.38 24.52 2.43
N PRO A 318 39.95 23.36 2.80
CA PRO A 318 39.36 22.05 2.51
C PRO A 318 37.96 21.89 3.14
N PRO A 319 37.01 21.17 2.52
CA PRO A 319 35.67 20.95 3.07
C PRO A 319 35.65 20.30 4.45
N GLU A 320 36.66 19.49 4.77
CA GLU A 320 36.83 18.76 6.04
C GLU A 320 37.09 19.71 7.22
N THR A 321 37.55 20.94 6.94
CA THR A 321 37.73 21.98 7.96
C THR A 321 36.43 22.70 8.32
N ALA A 322 35.35 22.44 7.60
CA ALA A 322 34.05 23.05 7.83
C ALA A 322 33.43 22.52 9.14
N ALA A 323 32.86 23.40 9.96
CA ALA A 323 32.18 23.01 11.19
C ALA A 323 31.06 21.98 10.94
N SER A 324 30.34 22.13 9.81
CA SER A 324 29.33 21.17 9.39
C SER A 324 29.88 19.77 9.12
N TRP A 325 31.11 19.66 8.60
CA TRP A 325 31.78 18.37 8.38
C TRP A 325 32.26 17.77 9.70
N LEU A 326 32.92 18.55 10.55
CA LEU A 326 33.41 18.09 11.86
C LEU A 326 32.28 17.58 12.74
N GLU A 327 31.15 18.28 12.78
CA GLU A 327 29.96 17.83 13.52
C GLU A 327 29.37 16.54 12.94
N ALA A 328 29.33 16.39 11.61
CA ALA A 328 28.87 15.15 10.98
C ALA A 328 29.83 13.98 11.24
N GLN A 329 31.15 14.24 11.32
CA GLN A 329 32.14 13.23 11.68
C GLN A 329 31.97 12.77 13.12
N LEU A 330 31.73 13.69 14.06
CA LEU A 330 31.40 13.34 15.44
C LEU A 330 30.13 12.48 15.53
N GLU A 331 29.13 12.73 14.69
CA GLU A 331 27.95 11.86 14.62
C GLU A 331 28.29 10.48 14.06
N LEU A 332 29.11 10.40 13.01
CA LEU A 332 29.57 9.14 12.44
C LEU A 332 30.34 8.30 13.48
N ASP A 333 31.24 8.92 14.25
CA ASP A 333 32.04 8.25 15.28
C ASP A 333 31.17 7.67 16.42
N ASN A 334 29.97 8.23 16.64
CA ASN A 334 28.99 7.74 17.61
C ASN A 334 28.04 6.67 17.04
N LEU A 335 28.06 6.42 15.73
CA LEU A 335 27.28 5.36 15.10
C LEU A 335 28.04 4.03 15.22
N ASP A 336 27.32 2.98 15.56
CA ASP A 336 27.84 1.62 15.51
C ASP A 336 27.82 1.09 14.06
N PRO A 337 28.96 0.95 13.38
CA PRO A 337 29.00 0.54 11.97
C PRO A 337 28.49 -0.89 11.76
N GLU A 338 28.66 -1.78 12.73
CA GLU A 338 28.21 -3.18 12.64
C GLU A 338 26.68 -3.26 12.53
N ARG A 339 25.97 -2.25 13.05
CA ARG A 339 24.52 -2.16 12.94
C ARG A 339 24.03 -1.85 11.52
N TRP A 340 24.81 -1.14 10.71
CA TRP A 340 24.35 -0.54 9.45
C TRP A 340 24.86 -1.27 8.22
N ILE A 341 26.11 -1.76 8.27
CA ILE A 341 26.83 -2.28 7.12
C ILE A 341 27.08 -3.77 7.30
N ASP A 342 26.72 -4.54 6.28
CA ASP A 342 27.11 -5.95 6.18
C ASP A 342 28.62 -6.04 5.97
N PRO A 343 29.39 -6.70 6.86
CA PRO A 343 30.83 -6.86 6.67
C PRO A 343 31.22 -7.59 5.37
N SER A 344 30.29 -8.33 4.77
CA SER A 344 30.50 -9.02 3.48
C SER A 344 30.20 -8.16 2.26
N ASP A 345 29.52 -7.01 2.41
CA ASP A 345 29.26 -6.08 1.31
C ASP A 345 30.44 -5.12 1.14
N THR A 346 31.34 -5.45 0.22
CA THR A 346 32.52 -4.63 -0.08
C THR A 346 32.21 -3.29 -0.76
N GLN A 347 30.99 -3.11 -1.26
CA GLN A 347 30.56 -1.87 -1.92
C GLN A 347 29.81 -0.93 -0.97
N ALA A 348 29.38 -1.44 0.18
CA ALA A 348 28.72 -0.63 1.19
C ALA A 348 29.69 0.38 1.82
N SER A 349 29.18 1.57 2.12
CA SER A 349 29.94 2.64 2.76
C SER A 349 29.08 3.41 3.75
N LEU A 350 29.70 3.78 4.86
CA LEU A 350 29.12 4.68 5.86
C LEU A 350 30.15 5.79 6.11
N GLN A 351 29.88 6.99 5.59
CA GLN A 351 30.86 8.07 5.59
C GLN A 351 30.19 9.46 5.57
N VAL A 352 30.93 10.47 6.01
CA VAL A 352 30.50 11.87 5.87
C VAL A 352 30.64 12.30 4.42
N GLN A 353 29.55 12.74 3.81
CA GLN A 353 29.59 13.37 2.49
C GLN A 353 29.42 14.87 2.61
N ALA A 354 30.37 15.62 2.06
CA ALA A 354 30.27 17.06 1.88
C ALA A 354 29.88 17.41 0.45
N ARG A 355 28.94 18.34 0.29
CA ARG A 355 28.57 18.93 -1.00
C ARG A 355 28.63 20.45 -0.92
N GLU A 356 29.15 21.06 -1.98
CA GLU A 356 29.10 22.49 -2.16
C GLU A 356 27.68 22.92 -2.53
N SER A 357 27.16 23.88 -1.77
CA SER A 357 25.85 24.44 -2.05
C SER A 357 25.93 25.41 -3.22
N GLY A 358 25.48 24.96 -4.39
CA GLY A 358 25.44 25.74 -5.64
C GLY A 358 24.38 26.84 -5.64
N GLY A 359 24.61 27.89 -4.86
CA GLY A 359 23.94 29.19 -4.97
C GLY A 359 24.97 30.26 -5.30
N CYS A 360 24.86 30.89 -6.48
CA CYS A 360 25.59 32.12 -6.76
C CYS A 360 25.17 33.15 -5.69
N PRO A 361 26.09 33.73 -4.91
CA PRO A 361 25.74 34.84 -4.04
C PRO A 361 25.18 35.95 -4.94
N ARG A 362 23.95 36.41 -4.64
CA ARG A 362 23.48 37.69 -5.19
C ARG A 362 24.60 38.70 -4.98
N ALA A 363 24.94 39.39 -6.08
CA ALA A 363 26.02 40.33 -6.17
C ALA A 363 26.08 41.22 -4.91
N HIS A 364 27.28 41.31 -4.32
CA HIS A 364 27.72 42.30 -3.33
C HIS A 364 28.06 41.91 -1.88
N SER A 365 28.06 40.63 -1.43
CA SER A 365 28.38 40.40 0.01
C SER A 365 29.40 39.36 0.47
N MET A 366 29.98 38.43 -0.31
CA MET A 366 31.10 37.60 0.21
C MET A 366 32.05 37.11 -0.90
N LYS A 367 33.02 37.95 -1.29
CA LYS A 367 34.14 37.51 -2.14
C LYS A 367 35.01 36.54 -1.32
N GLY A 368 35.08 35.27 -1.73
CA GLY A 368 36.06 34.31 -1.23
C GLY A 368 35.54 33.23 -0.28
N MET A 369 34.25 33.19 0.04
CA MET A 369 33.65 32.12 0.87
C MET A 369 32.79 31.15 0.04
N ARG A 370 32.66 29.91 0.51
CA ARG A 370 31.75 28.88 -0.01
C ARG A 370 30.99 28.20 1.13
N ALA A 371 29.76 27.78 0.87
CA ALA A 371 28.94 27.04 1.83
C ALA A 371 29.10 25.53 1.61
N ILE A 372 29.43 24.82 2.68
CA ILE A 372 29.60 23.36 2.70
C ILE A 372 28.44 22.75 3.46
N THR A 373 27.71 21.87 2.79
CA THR A 373 26.69 21.04 3.40
C THR A 373 27.27 19.66 3.67
N ALA A 374 27.19 19.17 4.91
CA ALA A 374 27.69 17.85 5.27
C ALA A 374 26.65 17.05 6.07
N ALA A 375 26.64 15.74 5.86
CA ALA A 375 25.82 14.77 6.57
C ALA A 375 26.49 13.39 6.56
N VAL A 376 26.12 12.53 7.50
CA VAL A 376 26.46 11.11 7.42
C VAL A 376 25.58 10.44 6.36
N CYS A 377 26.20 9.81 5.38
CA CYS A 377 25.54 9.07 4.33
C CYS A 377 25.87 7.59 4.43
N MET A 378 24.86 6.78 4.12
CA MET A 378 25.00 5.34 3.94
C MET A 378 24.76 5.02 2.47
N ASN A 379 25.61 4.16 1.91
CA ASN A 379 25.37 3.46 0.66
C ASN A 379 25.49 1.96 0.91
N ARG A 380 24.53 1.16 0.44
CA ARG A 380 24.57 -0.30 0.54
C ARG A 380 23.60 -0.94 -0.43
N GLN A 381 23.73 -2.24 -0.64
CA GLN A 381 22.75 -2.99 -1.40
C GLN A 381 21.65 -3.58 -0.49
N VAL A 382 20.38 -3.42 -0.88
CA VAL A 382 19.21 -3.94 -0.15
C VAL A 382 18.27 -4.69 -1.11
N PHE A 383 17.57 -5.69 -0.61
CA PHE A 383 16.71 -6.58 -1.39
C PHE A 383 15.23 -6.50 -0.96
N GLY A 384 14.32 -6.28 -1.91
CA GLY A 384 12.86 -6.17 -1.65
C GLY A 384 12.13 -7.48 -1.32
N HIS A 385 12.85 -8.57 -1.06
CA HIS A 385 12.28 -9.91 -0.92
C HIS A 385 11.50 -10.13 0.39
N LEU A 386 11.75 -9.31 1.44
CA LEU A 386 11.07 -9.41 2.73
C LEU A 386 9.55 -9.23 2.62
N ALA A 387 9.08 -8.42 1.67
CA ALA A 387 7.65 -8.25 1.40
C ALA A 387 6.95 -9.56 1.02
N ARG A 388 7.67 -10.54 0.45
CA ARG A 388 7.12 -11.86 0.13
C ARG A 388 6.83 -12.69 1.38
N VAL A 389 7.55 -12.46 2.48
CA VAL A 389 7.25 -13.05 3.78
C VAL A 389 5.93 -12.50 4.32
N SER A 390 5.78 -11.17 4.33
CA SER A 390 4.55 -10.48 4.75
C SER A 390 3.35 -10.88 3.90
N LEU A 391 3.54 -11.09 2.60
CA LEU A 391 2.53 -11.62 1.69
C LEU A 391 2.06 -13.01 2.11
N ARG A 392 2.99 -13.95 2.35
CA ARG A 392 2.66 -15.32 2.79
C ARG A 392 1.93 -15.32 4.12
N ILE A 393 2.36 -14.47 5.06
CA ILE A 393 1.69 -14.31 6.35
C ILE A 393 0.24 -13.87 6.15
N MET A 394 -0.02 -12.80 5.39
CA MET A 394 -1.39 -12.34 5.15
C MET A 394 -2.22 -13.38 4.40
N HIS A 395 -1.65 -14.04 3.39
CA HIS A 395 -2.32 -15.09 2.63
C HIS A 395 -2.76 -16.24 3.54
N ILE A 396 -1.83 -16.78 4.36
CA ILE A 396 -2.10 -17.86 5.29
C ILE A 396 -3.18 -17.47 6.31
N LEU A 397 -3.02 -16.32 6.97
CA LEU A 397 -3.99 -15.87 7.98
C LEU A 397 -5.37 -15.61 7.38
N ALA A 398 -5.45 -15.08 6.15
CA ALA A 398 -6.71 -14.88 5.47
C ALA A 398 -7.34 -16.22 5.03
N CYS A 399 -6.56 -17.17 4.55
CA CYS A 399 -7.02 -18.53 4.26
C CYS A 399 -7.54 -19.24 5.53
N ASP A 400 -6.86 -19.06 6.67
CA ASP A 400 -7.30 -19.60 7.97
C ASP A 400 -8.69 -19.04 8.37
N GLU A 401 -9.02 -17.83 7.95
CA GLU A 401 -10.34 -17.18 8.13
C GLU A 401 -11.34 -17.47 6.99
N GLY A 402 -10.94 -18.31 6.03
CA GLY A 402 -11.77 -18.81 4.94
C GLY A 402 -11.79 -17.94 3.68
N VAL A 403 -10.87 -16.98 3.51
CA VAL A 403 -10.76 -16.22 2.24
C VAL A 403 -10.39 -17.17 1.09
N PRO A 404 -11.08 -17.10 -0.07
CA PRO A 404 -10.87 -18.03 -1.18
C PRO A 404 -9.65 -17.62 -2.02
N PHE A 405 -8.47 -17.57 -1.39
CA PHE A 405 -7.22 -17.48 -2.13
C PHE A 405 -6.80 -18.85 -2.65
N ASP A 406 -6.37 -18.89 -3.90
CA ASP A 406 -5.68 -20.02 -4.49
C ASP A 406 -4.31 -20.22 -3.82
N ALA A 407 -3.76 -21.41 -3.99
CA ALA A 407 -2.40 -21.71 -3.53
C ALA A 407 -1.39 -20.80 -4.25
N ILE A 408 -0.38 -20.34 -3.51
CA ILE A 408 0.68 -19.51 -4.08
C ILE A 408 1.48 -20.37 -5.07
N PRO A 409 1.50 -20.02 -6.37
CA PRO A 409 2.18 -20.82 -7.38
C PRO A 409 3.70 -20.70 -7.21
N PRO A 410 4.47 -21.73 -7.63
CA PRO A 410 5.92 -21.60 -7.75
C PRO A 410 6.24 -20.59 -8.85
N GLY A 411 6.97 -19.53 -8.51
CA GLY A 411 7.36 -18.51 -9.47
C GLY A 411 8.31 -17.48 -8.87
N PRO A 412 9.10 -16.79 -9.70
CA PRO A 412 10.08 -15.79 -9.24
C PRO A 412 9.43 -14.65 -8.46
N GLU A 413 8.15 -14.38 -8.73
CA GLU A 413 7.36 -13.34 -8.09
C GLU A 413 7.00 -13.66 -6.63
N PHE A 414 6.93 -14.95 -6.26
CA PHE A 414 6.58 -15.43 -4.92
C PHE A 414 7.72 -16.16 -4.20
N GLN A 415 8.88 -16.30 -4.87
CA GLN A 415 10.03 -17.02 -4.36
C GLN A 415 10.64 -16.30 -3.16
N ILE A 416 10.88 -17.03 -2.07
CA ILE A 416 11.64 -16.51 -0.93
C ILE A 416 13.09 -16.98 -1.10
N PRO A 417 14.10 -16.11 -0.98
CA PRO A 417 15.50 -16.52 -1.00
C PRO A 417 15.79 -17.54 0.11
N PRO A 418 16.70 -18.52 -0.09
CA PRO A 418 17.01 -19.53 0.91
C PRO A 418 17.35 -18.97 2.31
N GLU A 419 18.05 -17.83 2.34
CA GLU A 419 18.41 -17.11 3.57
C GLU A 419 17.19 -16.64 4.39
N LEU A 420 16.06 -16.36 3.72
CA LEU A 420 14.82 -15.92 4.35
C LEU A 420 13.86 -17.08 4.66
N GLU A 421 14.10 -18.31 4.22
CA GLU A 421 13.14 -19.41 4.40
C GLU A 421 12.93 -19.74 5.88
N GLY A 422 14.01 -19.89 6.65
CA GLY A 422 13.95 -20.14 8.10
C GLY A 422 13.30 -18.98 8.86
N ILE A 423 13.63 -17.75 8.49
CA ILE A 423 13.04 -16.53 9.05
C ILE A 423 11.54 -16.47 8.75
N ALA A 424 11.13 -16.79 7.52
CA ALA A 424 9.75 -16.79 7.10
C ALA A 424 8.91 -17.78 7.91
N LEU A 425 9.42 -19.00 8.14
CA LEU A 425 8.74 -20.00 8.98
C LEU A 425 8.51 -19.49 10.40
N LYS A 426 9.53 -18.90 11.03
CA LYS A 426 9.42 -18.32 12.39
C LYS A 426 8.44 -17.15 12.44
N LEU A 427 8.46 -16.27 11.44
CA LEU A 427 7.54 -15.12 11.38
C LEU A 427 6.09 -15.55 11.09
N ILE A 428 5.87 -16.63 10.33
CA ILE A 428 4.54 -17.23 10.12
C ILE A 428 4.01 -17.84 11.42
N ASP A 429 4.83 -18.57 12.16
CA ASP A 429 4.46 -19.13 13.47
C ASP A 429 4.11 -18.03 14.47
N TYR A 430 4.96 -17.00 14.56
CA TYR A 430 4.69 -15.80 15.36
C TYR A 430 3.36 -15.13 14.98
N ALA A 431 3.10 -14.95 13.68
CA ALA A 431 1.87 -14.32 13.19
C ALA A 431 0.60 -15.13 13.53
N ARG A 432 0.70 -16.46 13.63
CA ARG A 432 -0.40 -17.33 14.07
C ARG A 432 -0.64 -17.26 15.58
N GLY A 433 0.30 -16.71 16.36
CA GLY A 433 0.21 -16.52 17.80
C GLY A 433 1.35 -17.18 18.59
N GLY A 434 2.35 -17.75 17.91
CA GLY A 434 3.57 -18.26 18.52
C GLY A 434 4.46 -17.15 19.09
N PRO A 435 5.48 -17.49 19.89
CA PRO A 435 6.44 -16.52 20.39
C PRO A 435 7.33 -15.96 19.27
N TYR A 436 7.83 -14.74 19.45
CA TYR A 436 8.83 -14.16 18.55
C TYR A 436 10.19 -14.83 18.78
N THR A 437 10.69 -15.59 17.79
CA THR A 437 11.85 -16.50 17.94
C THR A 437 13.00 -16.23 16.95
N LEU A 438 13.01 -15.06 16.30
CA LEU A 438 14.18 -14.69 15.48
C LEU A 438 15.40 -14.51 16.39
N SER A 439 16.51 -15.15 15.99
CA SER A 439 17.80 -14.98 16.63
C SER A 439 18.40 -13.61 16.33
N THR A 440 19.35 -13.17 17.16
CA THR A 440 20.10 -11.93 16.92
C THR A 440 20.79 -11.93 15.56
N GLN A 441 21.29 -13.09 15.11
CA GLN A 441 21.93 -13.22 13.80
C GLN A 441 20.93 -13.05 12.64
N GLU A 442 19.74 -13.64 12.74
CA GLU A 442 18.68 -13.48 11.73
C GLU A 442 18.17 -12.04 11.68
N GLU A 443 18.00 -11.40 12.84
CA GLU A 443 17.65 -9.98 12.93
C GLU A 443 18.72 -9.09 12.29
N GLN A 444 19.99 -9.43 12.47
CA GLN A 444 21.10 -8.69 11.88
C GLN A 444 21.11 -8.83 10.35
N ILE A 445 20.92 -10.04 9.83
CA ILE A 445 20.78 -10.30 8.39
C ILE A 445 19.62 -9.49 7.80
N LEU A 446 18.46 -9.48 8.47
CA LEU A 446 17.32 -8.67 8.05
C LEU A 446 17.70 -7.19 7.97
N ARG A 447 18.33 -6.64 9.02
CA ARG A 447 18.75 -5.24 9.07
C ARG A 447 19.72 -4.87 7.95
N TRP A 448 20.70 -5.72 7.68
CA TRP A 448 21.70 -5.47 6.67
C TRP A 448 21.16 -5.54 5.25
N ARG A 449 20.38 -6.57 4.94
CA ARG A 449 20.12 -6.97 3.55
C ARG A 449 18.68 -6.74 3.09
N TYR A 450 17.71 -6.66 4.00
CA TYR A 450 16.29 -6.75 3.63
C TYR A 450 15.40 -5.64 4.20
N ILE A 451 15.78 -5.01 5.31
CA ILE A 451 15.05 -3.88 5.89
C ILE A 451 15.59 -2.59 5.29
N HIS A 452 14.74 -1.88 4.54
CA HIS A 452 15.11 -0.62 3.92
C HIS A 452 15.13 0.51 4.95
N GLN A 453 16.10 1.41 4.85
CA GLN A 453 16.20 2.62 5.64
C GLN A 453 15.26 3.70 5.09
N SER A 454 13.97 3.48 5.35
CA SER A 454 12.90 4.36 4.89
C SER A 454 12.97 5.78 5.49
N ALA A 455 13.49 5.93 6.71
CA ALA A 455 13.63 7.23 7.37
C ALA A 455 15.03 7.81 7.17
N HIS A 456 15.10 8.92 6.45
CA HIS A 456 16.35 9.58 6.09
C HIS A 456 16.13 11.07 5.77
N TRP A 457 17.23 11.83 5.74
CA TRP A 457 17.24 13.27 5.49
C TRP A 457 17.60 13.62 4.05
N SER A 458 17.40 12.71 3.10
CA SER A 458 17.61 13.05 1.69
C SER A 458 16.51 14.02 1.23
N ALA A 459 16.90 15.14 0.63
CA ALA A 459 15.96 16.14 0.13
C ALA A 459 15.25 15.62 -1.13
N VAL A 460 13.91 15.69 -1.15
CA VAL A 460 13.08 15.25 -2.29
C VAL A 460 12.84 16.40 -3.28
N VAL A 461 12.82 17.64 -2.80
CA VAL A 461 12.65 18.87 -3.59
C VAL A 461 13.56 19.96 -3.01
N GLY A 462 14.18 20.75 -3.88
CA GLY A 462 15.11 21.83 -3.51
C GLY A 462 16.59 21.42 -3.64
N ARG A 463 17.48 22.40 -3.74
CA ARG A 463 18.94 22.17 -3.65
C ARG A 463 19.35 22.28 -2.17
N LEU A 464 20.29 21.44 -1.72
CA LEU A 464 20.85 21.46 -0.36
C LEU A 464 21.38 22.84 0.08
N GLY A 465 21.57 23.80 -0.85
CA GLY A 465 22.01 25.17 -0.56
C GLY A 465 20.96 26.16 -0.06
N THR A 466 19.66 25.85 -0.16
CA THR A 466 18.59 26.70 0.38
C THR A 466 17.66 25.83 1.24
N PHE A 467 18.02 25.64 2.52
CA PHE A 467 17.20 24.86 3.48
C PHE A 467 15.78 25.40 3.64
N GLY A 468 15.53 26.68 3.32
CA GLY A 468 14.18 27.25 3.27
C GLY A 468 13.28 26.60 2.22
N ASP A 469 13.85 25.99 1.18
CA ASP A 469 13.14 25.33 0.07
C ASP A 469 13.30 23.79 0.08
N ALA A 470 14.15 23.25 0.97
CA ALA A 470 14.44 21.81 1.03
C ALA A 470 13.34 21.05 1.78
N VAL A 471 12.66 20.13 1.09
CA VAL A 471 11.59 19.32 1.68
C VAL A 471 12.10 17.92 2.01
N PHE A 472 12.22 17.62 3.31
CA PHE A 472 12.60 16.31 3.84
C PHE A 472 11.36 15.44 4.09
N VAL A 473 10.80 14.86 3.02
CA VAL A 473 9.57 14.04 3.11
C VAL A 473 9.77 12.76 3.93
N HIS A 474 11.00 12.23 3.94
CA HIS A 474 11.36 10.99 4.62
C HIS A 474 12.02 11.22 5.99
N ALA A 475 11.97 12.45 6.52
CA ALA A 475 12.60 12.76 7.79
C ALA A 475 12.10 11.85 8.92
N PRO A 476 13.00 11.34 9.78
CA PRO A 476 12.62 10.56 10.96
C PRO A 476 11.80 11.39 11.94
N GLN A 477 10.95 10.70 12.69
CA GLN A 477 10.20 11.27 13.80
C GLN A 477 10.99 11.12 15.10
N PRO A 478 11.33 12.22 15.80
CA PRO A 478 11.94 12.15 17.12
C PRO A 478 11.04 11.37 18.10
N GLY A 479 11.62 10.42 18.84
CA GLY A 479 10.89 9.57 19.79
C GLY A 479 10.19 8.35 19.18
N GLY A 480 10.36 8.11 17.87
CA GLY A 480 9.78 6.96 17.18
C GLY A 480 8.49 7.27 16.43
N ARG A 481 7.88 6.24 15.83
CA ARG A 481 6.71 6.37 14.97
C ARG A 481 5.48 6.82 15.75
N ILE A 482 4.76 7.83 15.24
CA ILE A 482 3.48 8.24 15.81
C ILE A 482 2.44 7.13 15.60
N LEU A 483 1.70 6.80 16.65
CA LEU A 483 0.63 5.81 16.65
C LEU A 483 -0.71 6.49 16.99
N HIS A 484 -1.71 6.29 16.13
CA HIS A 484 -3.08 6.69 16.36
C HIS A 484 -3.92 5.45 16.70
N PRO A 485 -4.52 5.36 17.90
CA PRO A 485 -5.33 4.21 18.30
C PRO A 485 -6.66 4.17 17.53
N ASN A 486 -7.30 3.00 17.51
CA ASN A 486 -8.61 2.80 16.89
C ASN A 486 -9.73 3.39 17.76
N VAL A 487 -9.99 4.69 17.59
CA VAL A 487 -10.99 5.43 18.39
C VAL A 487 -12.13 5.90 17.51
N GLY A 488 -13.36 5.75 18.01
CA GLY A 488 -14.58 6.21 17.36
C GLY A 488 -14.55 7.70 17.04
N GLN A 489 -15.02 8.06 15.85
CA GLN A 489 -15.18 9.46 15.45
C GLN A 489 -16.64 9.91 15.64
N PRO A 490 -16.90 11.13 16.14
CA PRO A 490 -18.26 11.65 16.25
C PRO A 490 -18.98 11.63 14.89
N GLY A 491 -20.22 11.11 14.88
CA GLY A 491 -21.07 11.06 13.67
C GLY A 491 -21.01 9.75 12.86
N TYR A 492 -20.37 8.71 13.38
CA TYR A 492 -20.37 7.36 12.79
C TYR A 492 -20.97 6.32 13.76
N PRO A 493 -21.49 5.19 13.24
CA PRO A 493 -21.93 4.08 14.08
C PRO A 493 -20.80 3.66 15.04
N GLN A 494 -21.14 3.51 16.32
CA GLN A 494 -20.18 3.13 17.38
C GLN A 494 -19.98 1.63 17.48
#